data_AF-A0A9J6D1X6-F1
#
_entry.id   AF-A0A9J6D1X6-F1
#
_cell.length_a   1.000
_cell.length_b   1.000
_cell.length_c   1.000
_cell.angle_alpha   90.00
_cell.angle_beta   90.00
_cell.angle_gamma   90.00
#
_symmetry.space_group_name_H-M   'P 1'
#
loop_
_entity.id
_entity.type
_entity.pdbx_description
1 polymer ?
#
loop_
_entity_poly.entity_id
_entity_poly.type
_entity_poly.pdbx_seq_one_letter_code
_entity_poly.pdbx_strand_id
1 'polypeptide(L)'
;MYADTAEKLEAATAELKALQHEAFVSRVLTFLRPQEEWVQLYRLDVLTRGHNTNNFAEATIRVLKDIILNRVEAFNAVALVDSVALVWEKYFESHILRHAYSRVPAHQLLYKRLLSIMPKHAAEPIQVVGQGQYIVPSATHPSSSYEVYADIGLRTCLLGKEGAFCKHQALVHKKYGGLFSNASVLNNDDRYQLGQLALGEKCPPQDIFRTLPRGGAQQ
;
A
#
# COMPACT_ATOMS: atom_id res chain seq x y z
N MET A 1 -10.98 20.96 0.78
CA MET A 1 -10.20 20.80 -0.47
C MET A 1 -10.08 19.33 -0.95
N TYR A 2 -10.88 18.39 -0.42
CA TYR A 2 -11.06 17.03 -0.97
C TYR A 2 -12.40 16.92 -1.71
N ALA A 3 -12.71 17.95 -2.47
CA ALA A 3 -13.97 18.00 -3.19
C ALA A 3 -13.90 17.02 -4.36
N ASP A 4 -14.81 16.06 -4.38
CA ASP A 4 -15.07 15.11 -5.45
C ASP A 4 -16.20 15.60 -6.38
N THR A 5 -16.85 16.73 -6.05
CA THR A 5 -17.86 17.41 -6.88
C THR A 5 -17.59 18.92 -6.94
N ALA A 6 -18.12 19.58 -7.97
CA ALA A 6 -17.95 21.02 -8.16
C ALA A 6 -18.59 21.83 -7.02
N GLU A 7 -19.78 21.41 -6.56
CA GLU A 7 -20.52 22.09 -5.50
C GLU A 7 -19.75 22.05 -4.18
N LYS A 8 -19.13 20.91 -3.85
CA LYS A 8 -18.29 20.79 -2.65
C LYS A 8 -17.03 21.65 -2.75
N LEU A 9 -16.46 21.82 -3.95
CA LEU A 9 -15.29 22.66 -4.16
C LEU A 9 -15.64 24.13 -3.97
N GLU A 10 -16.75 24.58 -4.54
CA GLU A 10 -17.26 25.94 -4.40
C GLU A 10 -17.61 26.27 -2.95
N ALA A 11 -18.35 25.39 -2.27
CA ALA A 11 -18.72 25.55 -0.87
C ALA A 11 -17.48 25.66 0.04
N ALA A 12 -16.50 24.76 -0.13
CA ALA A 12 -15.26 24.80 0.64
C ALA A 12 -14.43 26.06 0.36
N THR A 13 -14.45 26.55 -0.87
CA THR A 13 -13.74 27.79 -1.26
C THR A 13 -14.42 29.03 -0.67
N ALA A 14 -15.75 29.05 -0.62
CA ALA A 14 -16.52 30.11 0.02
C ALA A 14 -16.27 30.15 1.53
N GLU A 15 -16.28 29.00 2.19
CA GLU A 15 -15.95 28.87 3.62
C GLU A 15 -14.52 29.37 3.91
N LEU A 16 -13.55 28.98 3.07
CA LEU A 16 -12.16 29.45 3.19
C LEU A 16 -12.06 30.98 3.11
N LYS A 17 -12.78 31.60 2.18
CA LYS A 17 -12.77 33.07 2.00
C LYS A 17 -13.40 33.82 3.18
N ALA A 18 -14.26 33.17 3.96
CA ALA A 18 -14.88 33.76 5.14
C ALA A 18 -13.99 33.74 6.39
N LEU A 19 -12.82 33.09 6.35
CA LEU A 19 -11.89 33.05 7.47
C LEU A 19 -11.25 34.41 7.73
N GLN A 20 -11.09 34.76 9.02
CA GLN A 20 -10.54 36.06 9.44
C GLN A 20 -9.05 36.24 9.14
N HIS A 21 -8.30 35.17 8.88
CA HIS A 21 -6.86 35.21 8.68
C HIS A 21 -6.49 35.52 7.22
N GLU A 22 -6.51 36.79 6.83
CA GLU A 22 -6.31 37.22 5.43
C GLU A 22 -5.02 36.69 4.77
N ALA A 23 -3.90 36.67 5.50
CA ALA A 23 -2.63 36.14 4.97
C ALA A 23 -2.69 34.64 4.66
N PHE A 24 -3.40 33.87 5.50
CA PHE A 24 -3.63 32.44 5.27
C PHE A 24 -4.56 32.23 4.08
N VAL A 25 -5.66 32.97 4.01
CA VAL A 25 -6.63 32.90 2.89
C VAL A 25 -5.94 33.22 1.57
N SER A 26 -5.18 34.32 1.49
CA SER A 26 -4.44 34.72 0.30
C SER A 26 -3.45 33.63 -0.16
N ARG A 27 -2.73 33.02 0.79
CA ARG A 27 -1.81 31.92 0.51
C ARG A 27 -2.54 30.70 -0.04
N VAL A 28 -3.64 30.27 0.57
CA VAL A 28 -4.39 29.10 0.10
C VAL A 28 -5.04 29.35 -1.27
N LEU A 29 -5.60 30.54 -1.50
CA LEU A 29 -6.13 30.93 -2.81
C LEU A 29 -5.04 30.93 -3.90
N THR A 30 -3.81 31.28 -3.55
CA THR A 30 -2.67 31.13 -4.47
C THR A 30 -2.42 29.68 -4.87
N PHE A 31 -2.50 28.74 -3.91
CA PHE A 31 -2.36 27.30 -4.19
C PHE A 31 -3.57 26.67 -4.90
N LEU A 32 -4.75 27.30 -4.81
CA LEU A 32 -5.93 26.89 -5.57
C LEU A 32 -5.87 27.25 -7.06
N ARG A 33 -4.92 28.09 -7.50
CA ARG A 33 -4.76 28.39 -8.93
C ARG A 33 -4.54 27.12 -9.78
N PRO A 34 -3.59 26.23 -9.45
CA PRO A 34 -3.43 24.94 -10.13
C PRO A 34 -4.36 23.84 -9.56
N GLN A 35 -5.62 24.16 -9.24
CA GLN A 35 -6.55 23.20 -8.62
C GLN A 35 -6.75 21.91 -9.44
N GLU A 36 -6.63 21.98 -10.76
CA GLU A 36 -6.74 20.82 -11.66
C GLU A 36 -5.65 19.77 -11.42
N GLU A 37 -4.48 20.18 -10.91
CA GLU A 37 -3.35 19.27 -10.67
C GLU A 37 -3.51 18.41 -9.41
N TRP A 38 -4.34 18.82 -8.45
CA TRP A 38 -4.35 18.20 -7.13
C TRP A 38 -5.73 18.03 -6.48
N VAL A 39 -6.76 18.78 -6.89
CA VAL A 39 -8.13 18.58 -6.37
C VAL A 39 -8.69 17.26 -6.89
N GLN A 40 -9.35 16.52 -6.00
CA GLN A 40 -9.84 15.16 -6.28
C GLN A 40 -10.83 15.10 -7.45
N LEU A 41 -11.74 16.08 -7.57
CA LEU A 41 -12.68 16.22 -8.69
C LEU A 41 -12.01 16.12 -10.06
N TYR A 42 -10.85 16.75 -10.26
CA TYR A 42 -10.15 16.75 -11.56
C TYR A 42 -9.27 15.52 -11.77
N ARG A 43 -9.19 14.63 -10.78
CA ARG A 43 -8.31 13.45 -10.77
C ARG A 43 -9.07 12.15 -10.53
N LEU A 44 -10.39 12.16 -10.72
CA LEU A 44 -11.24 10.98 -10.52
C LEU A 44 -10.82 9.80 -11.40
N ASP A 45 -10.29 10.08 -12.59
CA ASP A 45 -9.81 9.07 -13.54
C ASP A 45 -8.38 8.60 -13.24
N VAL A 46 -7.69 9.23 -12.28
CA VAL A 46 -6.33 8.88 -11.89
C VAL A 46 -6.35 7.91 -10.72
N LEU A 47 -5.64 6.79 -10.86
CA LEU A 47 -5.44 5.82 -9.77
C LEU A 47 -4.51 6.39 -8.70
N THR A 48 -5.06 7.17 -7.76
CA THR A 48 -4.29 7.71 -6.64
C THR A 48 -4.08 6.71 -5.49
N ARG A 49 -4.73 5.53 -5.54
CA ARG A 49 -4.68 4.49 -4.48
C ARG A 49 -5.03 5.03 -3.08
N GLY A 50 -5.94 6.00 -3.02
CA GLY A 50 -6.30 6.69 -1.77
C GLY A 50 -5.20 7.61 -1.22
N HIS A 51 -4.08 7.78 -1.94
CA HIS A 51 -3.01 8.72 -1.62
C HIS A 51 -3.37 10.12 -2.11
N ASN A 52 -4.41 10.69 -1.49
CA ASN A 52 -4.86 12.04 -1.76
C ASN A 52 -4.22 13.07 -0.81
N THR A 53 -3.37 12.62 0.12
CA THR A 53 -2.81 13.44 1.21
C THR A 53 -1.29 13.35 1.27
N ASN A 54 -0.68 14.15 2.15
CA ASN A 54 0.74 14.13 2.46
C ASN A 54 1.18 12.90 3.30
N ASN A 55 0.37 11.85 3.41
CA ASN A 55 0.60 10.73 4.32
C ASN A 55 2.00 10.11 4.20
N PHE A 56 2.50 9.89 2.98
CA PHE A 56 3.84 9.37 2.75
C PHE A 56 4.92 10.39 3.09
N ALA A 57 4.73 11.66 2.70
CA ALA A 57 5.67 12.72 3.03
C ALA A 57 5.78 12.90 4.56
N GLU A 58 4.65 12.92 5.26
CA GLU A 58 4.60 13.03 6.71
C GLU A 58 5.19 11.79 7.39
N ALA A 59 4.84 10.58 6.95
CA ALA A 59 5.42 9.35 7.48
C ALA A 59 6.94 9.31 7.26
N THR A 60 7.42 9.72 6.09
CA THR A 60 8.85 9.79 5.76
C THR A 60 9.58 10.81 6.63
N ILE A 61 9.02 12.02 6.79
CA ILE A 61 9.58 13.04 7.69
C ILE A 61 9.56 12.56 9.14
N ARG A 62 8.56 11.78 9.55
CA ARG A 62 8.50 11.20 10.90
C ARG A 62 9.60 10.17 11.11
N VAL A 63 9.86 9.28 10.14
CA VAL A 63 11.01 8.36 10.18
C VAL A 63 12.31 9.15 10.29
N LEU A 64 12.51 10.16 9.42
CA LEU A 64 13.70 10.99 9.44
C LEU A 64 13.89 11.68 10.81
N LYS A 65 12.86 12.35 11.32
CA LYS A 65 12.93 13.10 12.58
C LYS A 65 13.05 12.19 13.78
N ASP A 66 12.18 11.20 13.91
CA ASP A 66 12.03 10.42 15.15
C ASP A 66 12.98 9.23 15.22
N ILE A 67 13.37 8.65 14.08
CA ILE A 67 14.19 7.43 14.04
C ILE A 67 15.63 7.77 13.64
N ILE A 68 15.81 8.51 12.55
CA ILE A 68 17.14 8.76 11.98
C ILE A 68 17.88 9.84 12.78
N LEU A 69 17.21 10.98 13.01
CA LEU A 69 17.77 12.11 13.75
C LEU A 69 17.46 12.07 15.25
N ASN A 70 16.55 11.18 15.69
CA ASN A 70 16.11 11.06 17.08
C ASN A 70 15.71 12.41 17.73
N ARG A 71 15.05 13.28 16.96
CA ARG A 71 14.64 14.65 17.33
C ARG A 71 15.78 15.58 17.72
N VAL A 72 17.00 15.28 17.29
CA VAL A 72 18.18 16.13 17.45
C VAL A 72 18.50 16.80 16.12
N GLU A 73 18.95 18.04 16.18
CA GLU A 73 19.48 18.73 15.01
C GLU A 73 20.88 18.19 14.68
N ALA A 74 21.15 17.99 13.38
CA ALA A 74 22.51 17.66 12.97
C ALA A 74 23.43 18.86 13.21
N PHE A 75 24.59 18.63 13.83
CA PHE A 75 25.56 19.69 14.17
C PHE A 75 26.06 20.48 12.96
N ASN A 76 26.08 19.85 11.78
CA ASN A 76 26.43 20.48 10.51
C ASN A 76 25.88 19.63 9.34
N ALA A 77 26.01 20.16 8.13
CA ALA A 77 25.53 19.50 6.92
C ALA A 77 26.20 18.13 6.67
N VAL A 78 27.47 17.95 7.06
CA VAL A 78 28.19 16.67 6.89
C VAL A 78 27.57 15.59 7.79
N ALA A 79 27.30 15.91 9.05
CA ALA A 79 26.62 15.00 9.98
C ALA A 79 25.20 14.63 9.52
N LEU A 80 24.50 15.57 8.87
CA LEU A 80 23.20 15.28 8.26
C LEU A 80 23.32 14.30 7.09
N VAL A 81 24.29 14.53 6.18
CA VAL A 81 24.55 13.63 5.06
C VAL A 81 24.92 12.24 5.56
N ASP A 82 25.78 12.13 6.57
CA ASP A 82 26.18 10.86 7.18
C ASP A 82 24.96 10.12 7.79
N SER A 83 24.09 10.86 8.49
CA SER A 83 22.87 10.30 9.07
C SER A 83 21.91 9.77 8.00
N VAL A 84 21.73 10.51 6.91
CA VAL A 84 20.86 10.12 5.78
C VAL A 84 21.47 8.95 5.01
N ALA A 85 22.76 9.00 4.70
CA ALA A 85 23.42 7.97 3.90
C ALA A 85 23.62 6.67 4.67
N LEU A 86 23.98 6.71 5.95
CA LEU A 86 24.30 5.49 6.70
C LEU A 86 23.17 5.01 7.60
N VAL A 87 22.63 5.89 8.44
CA VAL A 87 21.63 5.49 9.46
C VAL A 87 20.29 5.20 8.80
N TRP A 88 19.88 6.05 7.85
CA TRP A 88 18.62 5.87 7.14
C TRP A 88 18.62 4.66 6.23
N GLU A 89 19.69 4.43 5.49
CA GLU A 89 19.86 3.25 4.64
C GLU A 89 19.77 1.97 5.50
N LYS A 90 20.58 1.87 6.57
CA LYS A 90 20.55 0.73 7.50
C LYS A 90 19.18 0.51 8.15
N TYR A 91 18.44 1.57 8.42
CA TYR A 91 17.08 1.47 8.93
C TYR A 91 16.17 0.78 7.92
N PHE A 92 16.20 1.19 6.65
CA PHE A 92 15.39 0.56 5.60
C PHE A 92 15.83 -0.87 5.30
N GLU A 93 17.13 -1.14 5.21
CA GLU A 93 17.67 -2.50 5.07
C GLU A 93 17.12 -3.40 6.19
N SER A 94 17.27 -2.96 7.45
CA SER A 94 16.79 -3.71 8.62
C SER A 94 15.28 -3.90 8.59
N HIS A 95 14.53 -2.89 8.17
CA HIS A 95 13.07 -2.94 8.07
C HIS A 95 12.61 -3.95 7.03
N ILE A 96 13.19 -3.92 5.82
CA ILE A 96 12.90 -4.87 4.75
C ILE A 96 13.29 -6.30 5.18
N LEU A 97 14.47 -6.47 5.80
CA LEU A 97 14.94 -7.78 6.25
C LEU A 97 14.05 -8.41 7.33
N ARG A 98 13.40 -7.60 8.19
CA ARG A 98 12.40 -8.12 9.14
C ARG A 98 11.23 -8.80 8.42
N HIS A 99 10.83 -8.29 7.26
CA HIS A 99 9.81 -8.92 6.42
C HIS A 99 10.38 -10.12 5.65
N ALA A 100 11.57 -9.98 5.05
CA ALA A 100 12.24 -11.07 4.33
C ALA A 100 12.45 -12.31 5.19
N TYR A 101 12.91 -12.15 6.43
CA TYR A 101 13.10 -13.26 7.37
C TYR A 101 11.80 -13.71 8.06
N SER A 102 10.64 -13.21 7.66
CA SER A 102 9.34 -13.53 8.27
C SER A 102 9.30 -13.34 9.78
N ARG A 103 10.08 -12.38 10.32
CA ARG A 103 10.01 -12.00 11.74
C ARG A 103 8.69 -11.28 12.07
N VAL A 104 7.97 -10.84 11.04
CA VAL A 104 6.66 -10.19 11.15
C VAL A 104 5.61 -11.05 10.44
N PRO A 105 4.83 -11.88 11.18
CA PRO A 105 3.82 -12.75 10.58
C PRO A 105 2.56 -12.00 10.13
N ALA A 106 2.50 -10.68 10.29
CA ALA A 106 1.32 -9.86 10.02
C ALA A 106 0.77 -10.06 8.60
N HIS A 107 1.65 -10.20 7.60
CA HIS A 107 1.30 -10.45 6.20
C HIS A 107 0.56 -11.78 6.01
N GLN A 108 1.05 -12.84 6.64
CA GLN A 108 0.42 -14.17 6.61
C GLN A 108 -0.88 -14.18 7.41
N LEU A 109 -0.91 -13.51 8.57
CA LEU A 109 -2.11 -13.40 9.40
C LEU A 109 -3.21 -12.61 8.68
N LEU A 110 -2.87 -11.51 8.02
CA LEU A 110 -3.79 -10.72 7.21
C LEU A 110 -4.34 -11.58 6.07
N TYR A 111 -3.49 -12.28 5.33
CA TYR A 111 -3.92 -13.16 4.25
C TYR A 111 -4.89 -14.25 4.74
N LYS A 112 -4.55 -14.92 5.85
CA LYS A 112 -5.42 -15.91 6.48
C LYS A 112 -6.76 -15.30 6.92
N ARG A 113 -6.73 -14.10 7.50
CA ARG A 113 -7.94 -13.37 7.92
C ARG A 113 -8.82 -12.99 6.73
N LEU A 114 -8.24 -12.51 5.63
CA LEU A 114 -8.98 -12.18 4.41
C LEU A 114 -9.70 -13.42 3.87
N LEU A 115 -9.02 -14.57 3.87
CA LEU A 115 -9.60 -15.84 3.44
C LEU A 115 -10.66 -16.37 4.42
N SER A 116 -10.49 -16.17 5.74
CA SER A 116 -11.44 -16.68 6.74
C SER A 116 -12.79 -15.96 6.70
N ILE A 117 -12.84 -14.74 6.15
CA ILE A 117 -14.09 -13.96 6.00
C ILE A 117 -14.88 -14.40 4.76
N MET A 118 -14.25 -15.12 3.83
CA MET A 118 -14.94 -15.59 2.62
C MET A 118 -15.81 -16.82 2.90
N PRO A 119 -17.00 -16.92 2.30
CA PRO A 119 -17.83 -18.12 2.41
C PRO A 119 -17.08 -19.37 1.95
N LYS A 120 -17.43 -20.51 2.54
CA LYS A 120 -17.03 -21.82 2.01
C LYS A 120 -17.55 -21.92 0.57
N HIS A 121 -16.71 -22.40 -0.35
CA HIS A 121 -17.02 -22.52 -1.80
C HIS A 121 -17.08 -21.21 -2.59
N ALA A 122 -16.75 -20.05 -2.01
CA ALA A 122 -16.74 -18.77 -2.75
C ALA A 122 -15.78 -18.76 -3.96
N ALA A 123 -14.80 -19.66 -3.98
CA ALA A 123 -13.82 -19.78 -5.07
C ALA A 123 -14.37 -20.51 -6.31
N GLU A 124 -15.41 -21.34 -6.15
CA GLU A 124 -15.95 -22.17 -7.24
C GLU A 124 -16.54 -21.34 -8.38
N PRO A 125 -17.43 -20.36 -8.14
CA PRO A 125 -18.07 -19.59 -9.20
C PRO A 125 -17.19 -18.49 -9.81
N ILE A 126 -15.89 -18.43 -9.51
CA ILE A 126 -14.98 -17.45 -10.11
C ILE A 126 -14.81 -17.77 -11.60
N GLN A 127 -15.15 -16.81 -12.45
CA GLN A 127 -14.99 -16.90 -13.90
C GLN A 127 -13.65 -16.30 -14.32
N VAL A 128 -12.96 -16.98 -15.25
CA VAL A 128 -11.76 -16.47 -15.90
C VAL A 128 -12.19 -15.83 -17.21
N VAL A 129 -11.93 -14.53 -17.37
CA VAL A 129 -12.36 -13.75 -18.55
C VAL A 129 -11.22 -13.58 -19.54
N GLY A 130 -9.99 -13.54 -19.05
CA GLY A 130 -8.79 -13.37 -19.85
C GLY A 130 -7.52 -13.63 -19.04
N GLN A 131 -6.36 -13.37 -19.64
CA GLN A 131 -5.09 -13.43 -18.91
C GLN A 131 -5.09 -12.39 -17.78
N GLY A 132 -4.87 -12.85 -16.55
CA GLY A 132 -4.85 -11.99 -15.36
C GLY A 132 -6.20 -11.39 -14.95
N GLN A 133 -7.32 -11.76 -15.62
CA GLN A 133 -8.64 -11.15 -15.41
C GLN A 133 -9.67 -12.14 -14.91
N TYR A 134 -10.29 -11.81 -13.78
CA TYR A 134 -11.24 -12.68 -13.08
C TYR A 134 -12.49 -11.92 -12.67
N ILE A 135 -13.65 -12.59 -12.75
CA ILE A 135 -14.90 -12.11 -12.19
C ILE A 135 -15.23 -12.91 -10.94
N VAL A 136 -15.32 -12.20 -9.81
CA VAL A 136 -15.69 -12.77 -8.51
C VAL A 136 -17.11 -12.31 -8.16
N PRO A 137 -18.09 -13.23 -8.06
CA PRO A 137 -19.44 -12.86 -7.66
C PRO A 137 -19.49 -12.41 -6.20
N SER A 138 -20.39 -11.47 -5.89
CA SER A 138 -20.61 -11.04 -4.52
C SER A 138 -21.36 -12.11 -3.74
N ALA A 139 -20.85 -12.42 -2.54
CA ALA A 139 -21.51 -13.32 -1.61
C ALA A 139 -22.78 -12.73 -0.98
N THR A 140 -22.90 -11.40 -0.94
CA THR A 140 -24.03 -10.70 -0.31
C THR A 140 -25.06 -10.17 -1.31
N HIS A 141 -24.63 -9.92 -2.56
CA HIS A 141 -25.49 -9.34 -3.59
C HIS A 141 -25.42 -10.20 -4.86
N PRO A 142 -26.40 -11.10 -5.09
CA PRO A 142 -26.36 -12.06 -6.20
C PRO A 142 -26.26 -11.40 -7.59
N SER A 143 -26.74 -10.17 -7.74
CA SER A 143 -26.69 -9.39 -8.98
C SER A 143 -25.39 -8.60 -9.19
N SER A 144 -24.49 -8.59 -8.20
CA SER A 144 -23.25 -7.82 -8.25
C SER A 144 -22.05 -8.74 -8.39
N SER A 145 -21.21 -8.44 -9.37
CA SER A 145 -19.93 -9.11 -9.57
C SER A 145 -18.79 -8.11 -9.53
N TYR A 146 -17.59 -8.63 -9.41
CA TYR A 146 -16.42 -7.82 -9.19
C TYR A 146 -15.26 -8.28 -10.06
N GLU A 147 -14.74 -7.38 -10.86
CA GLU A 147 -13.58 -7.62 -11.70
C GLU A 147 -12.30 -7.47 -10.89
N VAL A 148 -11.40 -8.44 -11.06
CA VAL A 148 -10.07 -8.52 -10.47
C VAL A 148 -9.07 -8.58 -11.62
N TYR A 149 -8.12 -7.65 -11.61
CA TYR A 149 -7.00 -7.57 -12.54
C TYR A 149 -5.72 -7.87 -11.75
N ALA A 150 -5.20 -9.08 -11.89
CA ALA A 150 -4.06 -9.58 -11.12
C ALA A 150 -2.77 -8.80 -11.42
N ASP A 151 -2.49 -8.57 -12.71
CA ASP A 151 -1.24 -7.99 -13.20
C ASP A 151 -0.94 -6.60 -12.60
N ILE A 152 -1.98 -5.80 -12.41
CA ILE A 152 -1.91 -4.43 -11.88
C ILE A 152 -2.39 -4.32 -10.42
N GLY A 153 -2.79 -5.44 -9.82
CA GLY A 153 -3.28 -5.48 -8.44
C GLY A 153 -4.55 -4.65 -8.21
N LEU A 154 -5.42 -4.50 -9.22
CA LEU A 154 -6.64 -3.71 -9.14
C LEU A 154 -7.89 -4.57 -9.05
N ARG A 155 -8.92 -3.99 -8.44
CA ARG A 155 -10.23 -4.64 -8.30
C ARG A 155 -11.31 -3.59 -8.13
N THR A 156 -12.51 -3.82 -8.67
CA THR A 156 -13.65 -2.87 -8.60
C THR A 156 -14.31 -2.69 -7.23
N CYS A 157 -13.77 -3.21 -6.11
CA CYS A 157 -14.37 -2.97 -4.77
C CYS A 157 -13.87 -1.67 -4.24
N LEU A 158 -14.61 -1.07 -3.32
CA LEU A 158 -14.17 0.08 -2.57
C LEU A 158 -12.70 -0.04 -2.10
N LEU A 159 -12.36 -1.09 -1.36
CA LEU A 159 -10.98 -1.33 -0.90
C LEU A 159 -9.97 -1.58 -2.03
N GLY A 160 -10.41 -2.23 -3.11
CA GLY A 160 -9.53 -2.66 -4.20
C GLY A 160 -9.26 -1.56 -5.23
N LYS A 161 -10.20 -0.63 -5.38
CA LYS A 161 -10.05 0.59 -6.19
C LYS A 161 -8.95 1.48 -5.63
N GLU A 162 -8.76 1.43 -4.31
CA GLU A 162 -7.65 2.10 -3.62
C GLU A 162 -6.33 1.30 -3.69
N GLY A 163 -6.29 0.15 -4.38
CA GLY A 163 -5.08 -0.65 -4.55
C GLY A 163 -4.74 -1.54 -3.35
N ALA A 164 -5.58 -1.60 -2.31
CA ALA A 164 -5.36 -2.51 -1.18
C ALA A 164 -5.63 -3.97 -1.57
N PHE A 165 -4.82 -4.89 -1.03
CA PHE A 165 -5.00 -6.32 -1.25
C PHE A 165 -6.26 -6.83 -0.54
N CYS A 166 -7.33 -7.03 -1.30
CA CYS A 166 -8.65 -7.33 -0.73
C CYS A 166 -8.94 -8.83 -0.63
N LYS A 167 -10.02 -9.20 0.07
CA LYS A 167 -10.47 -10.60 0.21
C LYS A 167 -10.75 -11.31 -1.12
N HIS A 168 -11.14 -10.57 -2.16
CA HIS A 168 -11.41 -11.12 -3.49
C HIS A 168 -10.12 -11.44 -4.23
N GLN A 169 -9.11 -10.58 -4.14
CA GLN A 169 -7.77 -10.85 -4.67
C GLN A 169 -7.13 -12.02 -3.91
N ALA A 170 -7.27 -12.06 -2.59
CA ALA A 170 -6.80 -13.20 -1.79
C ALA A 170 -7.41 -14.53 -2.24
N LEU A 171 -8.71 -14.54 -2.57
CA LEU A 171 -9.44 -15.71 -3.05
C LEU A 171 -8.97 -16.17 -4.45
N VAL A 172 -8.82 -15.23 -5.39
CA VAL A 172 -8.28 -15.51 -6.73
C VAL A 172 -6.86 -16.03 -6.62
N HIS A 173 -6.00 -15.35 -5.86
CA HIS A 173 -4.63 -15.78 -5.58
C HIS A 173 -4.56 -17.18 -4.97
N LYS A 174 -5.48 -17.53 -4.06
CA LYS A 174 -5.54 -18.87 -3.46
C LYS A 174 -5.89 -19.96 -4.49
N LYS A 175 -6.80 -19.68 -5.43
CA LYS A 175 -7.30 -20.68 -6.39
C LYS A 175 -6.39 -20.84 -7.60
N TYR A 176 -5.91 -19.73 -8.16
CA TYR A 176 -5.19 -19.71 -9.44
C TYR A 176 -3.70 -19.38 -9.30
N GLY A 177 -3.25 -18.95 -8.11
CA GLY A 177 -1.90 -18.40 -7.95
C GLY A 177 -1.73 -17.06 -8.66
N GLY A 178 -0.49 -16.73 -9.03
CA GLY A 178 -0.15 -15.56 -9.85
C GLY A 178 0.46 -14.39 -9.08
N LEU A 179 1.17 -13.53 -9.83
CA LEU A 179 1.80 -12.32 -9.31
C LEU A 179 0.75 -11.21 -9.18
N PHE A 180 0.31 -10.93 -7.97
CA PHE A 180 -0.40 -9.70 -7.66
C PHE A 180 0.64 -8.68 -7.20
N SER A 181 0.77 -7.56 -7.89
CA SER A 181 1.75 -6.52 -7.54
C SER A 181 1.55 -5.94 -6.14
N ASN A 182 0.33 -6.08 -5.59
CA ASN A 182 -0.04 -5.62 -4.25
C ASN A 182 -0.21 -6.78 -3.25
N ALA A 183 0.08 -8.04 -3.62
CA ALA A 183 0.01 -9.15 -2.69
C ALA A 183 0.97 -8.97 -1.51
N SER A 184 0.57 -9.54 -0.38
CA SER A 184 1.45 -9.67 0.76
C SER A 184 2.62 -10.62 0.42
N VAL A 185 3.72 -10.44 1.13
CA VAL A 185 4.88 -11.34 1.10
C VAL A 185 4.45 -12.67 1.72
N LEU A 186 4.22 -13.69 0.90
CA LEU A 186 3.61 -14.94 1.34
C LEU A 186 4.49 -16.15 1.10
N ASN A 187 5.24 -16.18 0.00
CA ASN A 187 6.07 -17.31 -0.38
C ASN A 187 7.57 -17.03 -0.11
N ASN A 188 8.41 -18.05 -0.28
CA ASN A 188 9.85 -17.92 -0.04
C ASN A 188 10.54 -17.04 -1.10
N ASP A 189 9.95 -16.92 -2.29
CA ASP A 189 10.49 -16.15 -3.41
C ASP A 189 10.29 -14.66 -3.18
N ASP A 190 9.10 -14.25 -2.71
CA ASP A 190 8.81 -12.87 -2.28
C ASP A 190 9.80 -12.45 -1.19
N ARG A 191 10.06 -13.36 -0.24
CA ARG A 191 10.99 -13.15 0.87
C ARG A 191 12.43 -13.00 0.37
N TYR A 192 12.83 -13.84 -0.58
CA TYR A 192 14.15 -13.76 -1.20
C TYR A 192 14.32 -12.46 -1.99
N GLN A 193 13.32 -12.05 -2.77
CA GLN A 193 13.33 -10.76 -3.48
C GLN A 193 13.47 -9.57 -2.53
N LEU A 194 12.79 -9.58 -1.39
CA LEU A 194 13.02 -8.57 -0.35
C LEU A 194 14.43 -8.63 0.23
N GLY A 195 14.99 -9.82 0.43
CA GLY A 195 16.39 -10.00 0.81
C GLY A 195 17.35 -9.39 -0.22
N GLN A 196 17.12 -9.64 -1.50
CA GLN A 196 17.91 -9.08 -2.60
C GLN A 196 17.77 -7.55 -2.66
N LEU A 197 16.57 -7.01 -2.46
CA LEU A 197 16.35 -5.57 -2.40
C LEU A 197 17.13 -4.91 -1.25
N ALA A 198 17.19 -5.58 -0.09
CA ALA A 198 17.85 -5.03 1.09
C ALA A 198 19.38 -5.20 1.08
N LEU A 199 19.91 -6.28 0.51
CA LEU A 199 21.33 -6.63 0.63
C LEU A 199 22.08 -6.60 -0.70
N GLY A 200 21.38 -6.46 -1.82
CA GLY A 200 21.96 -6.56 -3.16
C GLY A 200 22.73 -7.85 -3.34
N GLU A 201 23.98 -7.74 -3.78
CA GLU A 201 24.89 -8.86 -4.01
C GLU A 201 25.25 -9.64 -2.73
N LYS A 202 25.06 -9.05 -1.55
CA LYS A 202 25.33 -9.71 -0.26
C LYS A 202 24.16 -10.59 0.20
N CYS A 203 23.08 -10.65 -0.56
CA CYS A 203 21.92 -11.47 -0.21
C CYS A 203 22.31 -12.96 -0.18
N PRO A 204 22.00 -13.69 0.90
CA PRO A 204 22.30 -15.11 0.95
C PRO A 204 21.44 -15.91 -0.04
N PRO A 205 21.81 -17.17 -0.33
CA PRO A 205 21.01 -18.05 -1.18
C PRO A 205 19.56 -18.17 -0.71
N GLN A 206 18.65 -18.36 -1.67
CA GLN A 206 17.20 -18.49 -1.45
C GLN A 206 16.82 -19.50 -0.36
N ASP A 207 17.64 -20.52 -0.15
CA ASP A 207 17.45 -21.56 0.88
C ASP A 207 17.35 -21.00 2.30
N ILE A 208 18.04 -19.90 2.61
CA ILE A 208 17.95 -19.24 3.92
C ILE A 208 16.55 -18.67 4.18
N PHE A 209 15.83 -18.31 3.12
CA PHE A 209 14.48 -17.76 3.21
C PHE A 209 13.40 -18.84 3.21
N ARG A 210 13.76 -20.13 3.13
CA ARG A 210 12.79 -21.21 3.22
C ARG A 210 12.16 -21.24 4.61
N THR A 211 10.86 -21.45 4.65
CA THR A 211 10.16 -21.73 5.90
C THR A 211 10.67 -23.07 6.43
N LEU A 212 11.19 -23.11 7.65
CA LEU A 212 11.62 -24.36 8.28
C LEU A 212 10.42 -25.32 8.31
N PRO A 213 10.56 -26.58 7.88
CA PRO A 213 9.51 -27.56 8.07
C PRO A 213 9.20 -27.61 9.57
N ARG A 214 7.94 -27.38 9.93
CA ARG A 214 7.48 -27.70 11.29
C ARG A 214 7.79 -29.17 11.47
N GLY A 215 8.73 -29.50 12.37
CA GLY A 215 9.07 -30.88 12.67
C GLY A 215 7.77 -31.65 12.85
N GLY A 216 7.59 -32.70 12.04
CA GLY A 216 6.42 -33.54 12.15
C GLY A 216 6.33 -34.00 13.59
N ALA A 217 5.21 -33.69 14.25
CA ALA A 217 4.80 -34.48 15.39
C ALA A 217 4.68 -35.91 14.83
N GLN A 218 5.65 -36.75 15.19
CA GLN A 218 5.56 -38.18 14.95
C GLN A 218 4.35 -38.66 15.76
N GLN A 219 3.35 -39.12 15.01
CA GLN A 219 2.24 -40.04 15.30
C GLN A 219 1.71 -40.07 16.74
#